data_AF-A0A0A9G7G1-F1
#
_entry.id   AF-A0A0A9G7G1-F1
#
_cell.length_a   1.000
_cell.length_b   1.000
_cell.length_c   1.000
_cell.angle_alpha   90.00
_cell.angle_beta   90.00
_cell.angle_gamma   90.00
#
_symmetry.space_group_name_H-M   'P 1'
#
loop_
_entity.id
_entity.type
_entity.pdbx_description
1 polymer ?
#
loop_
_entity_poly.entity_id
_entity_poly.type
_entity_poly.pdbx_seq_one_letter_code
_entity_poly.pdbx_strand_id
1 'polypeptide(L)'
;MREQKKYKDQMNELKYQMSDEALQQMPEFQGRIDVLKVIHYIDSDLVVQLKGRVACEMNSGEELISTECLFENQLDDLEPEEAVAIMSAFVFVFQQRNTSEPSLTPKLAEAKKKQSD
;
A
#
# COMPACT_ATOMS: atom_id res chain seq x y z
N MET A 1 30.27 -15.98 41.80
CA MET A 1 29.29 -14.92 41.44
C MET A 1 29.49 -14.32 40.05
N ARG A 2 30.72 -14.02 39.58
CA ARG A 2 30.96 -13.50 38.22
C ARG A 2 30.57 -14.46 37.10
N GLU A 3 30.85 -15.75 37.24
CA GLU A 3 30.50 -16.75 36.22
C GLU A 3 28.99 -16.93 36.09
N GLN A 4 28.26 -17.01 37.20
CA GLN A 4 26.79 -17.07 37.15
C GLN A 4 26.17 -15.85 36.47
N LYS A 5 26.72 -14.66 36.69
CA LYS A 5 26.28 -13.46 35.98
C LYS A 5 26.53 -13.57 34.48
N LYS A 6 27.72 -14.05 34.09
CA LYS A 6 28.11 -14.26 32.67
C LYS A 6 27.19 -15.24 31.95
N TYR A 7 26.85 -16.37 32.58
CA TYR A 7 25.91 -17.33 32.01
C TYR A 7 24.47 -16.79 31.93
N LYS A 8 24.06 -15.96 32.90
CA LYS A 8 22.76 -15.30 32.88
C LYS A 8 22.66 -14.26 31.76
N ASP A 9 23.72 -13.50 31.55
CA ASP A 9 23.82 -12.53 30.46
C ASP A 9 23.80 -13.23 29.10
N GLN A 10 24.55 -14.34 28.94
CA GLN A 10 24.51 -15.17 27.73
C GLN A 10 23.11 -15.78 27.47
N MET A 11 22.40 -16.19 28.51
CA MET A 11 21.05 -16.74 28.37
C MET A 11 20.05 -15.66 27.95
N ASN A 12 20.22 -14.42 28.41
CA ASN A 12 19.38 -13.31 28.00
C ASN A 12 19.68 -12.87 26.56
N GLU A 13 20.96 -12.84 26.16
CA GLU A 13 21.39 -12.57 24.79
C GLU A 13 20.80 -13.60 23.81
N LEU A 14 20.90 -14.89 24.14
CA LEU A 14 20.39 -15.97 23.30
C LEU A 14 18.86 -15.94 23.21
N LYS A 15 18.17 -15.60 24.32
CA LYS A 15 16.72 -15.38 24.32
C LYS A 15 16.31 -14.19 23.46
N TYR A 16 17.11 -13.12 23.45
CA TYR A 16 16.85 -11.96 22.61
C TYR A 16 17.03 -12.31 21.13
N GLN A 17 18.11 -13.02 20.76
CA GLN A 17 18.33 -13.48 19.38
C GLN A 17 17.28 -14.47 18.88
N MET A 18 16.63 -15.21 19.79
CA MET A 18 15.50 -16.08 19.49
C MET A 18 14.14 -15.38 19.53
N SER A 19 14.07 -14.14 20.03
CA SER A 19 12.85 -13.35 20.01
C SER A 19 12.59 -12.84 18.60
N ASP A 20 11.32 -12.75 18.22
CA ASP A 20 10.91 -12.10 16.97
C ASP A 20 11.39 -10.63 16.93
N GLU A 21 11.66 -10.01 18.09
CA GLU A 21 12.26 -8.67 18.20
C GLU A 21 13.70 -8.56 17.67
N ALA A 22 14.40 -9.68 17.47
CA ALA A 22 15.70 -9.70 16.78
C ALA A 22 15.56 -9.63 15.25
N LEU A 23 14.36 -9.83 14.70
CA LEU A 23 14.10 -9.62 13.29
C LEU A 23 14.04 -8.11 13.04
N GLN A 24 15.11 -7.57 12.44
CA GLN A 24 15.22 -6.15 12.10
C GLN A 24 14.02 -5.58 11.31
N GLN A 25 13.23 -6.44 10.66
CA GLN A 25 12.08 -6.08 9.82
C GLN A 25 10.73 -6.04 10.57
N MET A 26 10.65 -6.56 11.80
CA MET A 26 9.39 -6.58 12.59
C MET A 26 8.78 -5.18 12.82
N PRO A 27 9.56 -4.15 13.18
CA PRO A 27 9.02 -2.80 13.35
C PRO A 27 8.42 -2.23 12.05
N GLU A 28 9.05 -2.50 10.91
CA GLU A 28 8.57 -2.05 9.60
C GLU A 28 7.30 -2.79 9.18
N PHE A 29 7.27 -4.12 9.40
CA PHE A 29 6.09 -4.94 9.14
C PHE A 29 4.89 -4.47 9.97
N GLN A 30 5.08 -4.21 11.27
CA GLN A 30 4.03 -3.68 12.13
C GLN A 30 3.55 -2.30 11.64
N GLY A 31 4.47 -1.43 11.22
CA GLY A 31 4.11 -0.14 10.63
C GLY A 31 3.24 -0.28 9.36
N ARG A 32 3.53 -1.25 8.49
CA ARG A 32 2.69 -1.53 7.31
C ARG A 32 1.31 -2.04 7.70
N ILE A 33 1.21 -2.92 8.70
CA ILE A 33 -0.07 -3.38 9.24
C ILE A 33 -0.88 -2.22 9.81
N ASP A 34 -0.24 -1.29 10.52
CA ASP A 34 -0.92 -0.14 11.11
C ASP A 34 -1.47 0.79 10.02
N VAL A 35 -0.72 1.02 8.93
CA VAL A 35 -1.22 1.75 7.76
C VAL A 35 -2.43 1.06 7.14
N LEU A 36 -2.36 -0.26 6.91
CA LEU A 36 -3.47 -1.04 6.34
C LEU A 36 -4.73 -0.99 7.20
N LYS A 37 -4.59 -0.85 8.53
CA LYS A 37 -5.72 -0.63 9.46
C LYS A 37 -6.31 0.77 9.31
N VAL A 38 -5.48 1.80 9.18
CA VAL A 38 -5.92 3.20 9.02
C VAL A 38 -6.71 3.38 7.71
N ILE A 39 -6.27 2.74 6.62
CA ILE A 39 -6.97 2.80 5.33
C ILE A 39 -8.13 1.79 5.20
N HIS A 40 -8.43 1.03 6.27
CA HIS A 40 -9.53 0.05 6.32
C HIS A 40 -9.41 -1.13 5.35
N TYR A 41 -8.20 -1.58 5.03
CA TYR A 41 -7.96 -2.77 4.20
C TYR A 41 -8.02 -4.04 5.04
N ILE A 42 -7.65 -3.90 6.32
CA ILE A 42 -7.77 -4.91 7.36
C ILE A 42 -8.45 -4.26 8.58
N ASP A 43 -9.15 -5.05 9.38
CA ASP A 43 -9.73 -4.58 10.64
C ASP A 43 -8.75 -4.70 11.84
N SER A 44 -9.25 -4.37 13.03
CA SER A 44 -8.51 -4.50 14.29
C SER A 44 -8.11 -5.95 14.61
N ASP A 45 -8.89 -6.91 14.12
CA ASP A 45 -8.69 -8.35 14.32
C ASP A 45 -7.85 -8.97 13.18
N LEU A 46 -7.24 -8.14 12.33
CA LEU A 46 -6.41 -8.53 11.18
C LEU A 46 -7.19 -9.29 10.09
N VAL A 47 -8.52 -9.12 10.03
CA VAL A 47 -9.36 -9.70 8.99
C VAL A 47 -9.40 -8.78 7.77
N VAL A 48 -9.14 -9.37 6.60
CA VAL A 48 -9.12 -8.65 5.31
C VAL A 48 -10.53 -8.20 4.92
N GLN A 49 -10.68 -6.89 4.74
CA GLN A 49 -11.93 -6.26 4.33
C GLN A 49 -12.12 -6.29 2.82
N LEU A 50 -13.26 -5.79 2.32
CA LEU A 50 -13.55 -5.78 0.88
C LEU A 50 -12.48 -5.01 0.09
N LYS A 51 -12.07 -3.83 0.54
CA LYS A 51 -10.99 -3.03 -0.06
C LYS A 51 -9.69 -3.84 -0.16
N GLY A 52 -9.29 -4.51 0.92
CA GLY A 52 -8.11 -5.37 0.94
C GLY A 52 -8.20 -6.53 -0.05
N ARG A 53 -9.37 -7.17 -0.18
CA ARG A 53 -9.57 -8.24 -1.19
C ARG A 53 -9.47 -7.72 -2.62
N VAL A 54 -10.02 -6.54 -2.91
CA VAL A 54 -9.91 -5.93 -4.23
C VAL A 54 -8.46 -5.57 -4.54
N ALA A 55 -7.74 -5.00 -3.57
CA ALA A 55 -6.33 -4.67 -3.72
C ALA A 55 -5.44 -5.90 -3.95
N CYS A 56 -5.77 -7.05 -3.34
CA CYS A 56 -5.06 -8.30 -3.60
C CYS A 56 -5.14 -8.75 -5.07
N GLU A 57 -6.14 -8.33 -5.83
CA GLU A 57 -6.27 -8.64 -7.26
C GLU A 57 -5.46 -7.67 -8.15
N MET A 58 -4.96 -6.56 -7.59
CA MET A 58 -4.20 -5.55 -8.33
C MET A 58 -2.70 -5.87 -8.28
N ASN A 59 -2.18 -6.56 -9.29
CA ASN A 59 -0.75 -6.92 -9.36
C ASN A 59 0.14 -5.86 -10.04
N SER A 60 -0.26 -4.58 -9.99
CA SER A 60 0.32 -3.51 -10.82
C SER A 60 1.34 -2.62 -10.08
N GLY A 61 1.61 -2.87 -8.80
CA GLY A 61 2.59 -2.16 -7.97
C GLY A 61 2.08 -0.89 -7.27
N GLU A 62 0.92 -0.37 -7.67
CA GLU A 62 0.22 0.75 -7.02
C GLU A 62 -1.21 0.33 -6.61
N GLU A 63 -1.32 -0.82 -5.96
CA GLU A 63 -2.59 -1.46 -5.60
C GLU A 63 -3.46 -0.64 -4.65
N LEU A 64 -2.84 0.09 -3.71
CA LEU A 64 -3.57 0.88 -2.72
C LEU A 64 -4.24 2.09 -3.37
N ILE A 65 -3.50 2.87 -4.16
CA ILE A 65 -4.01 4.07 -4.83
C ILE A 65 -5.07 3.69 -5.86
N SER A 66 -4.82 2.62 -6.62
CA SER A 66 -5.75 2.17 -7.65
C SER A 66 -7.06 1.64 -7.04
N THR A 67 -6.99 0.97 -5.89
CA THR A 67 -8.18 0.54 -5.15
C THR A 67 -8.91 1.74 -4.54
N GLU A 68 -8.24 2.71 -3.95
CA GLU A 68 -8.92 3.91 -3.42
C GLU A 68 -9.62 4.70 -4.53
N CYS A 69 -9.00 4.88 -5.70
CA CYS A 69 -9.63 5.53 -6.84
C CYS A 69 -10.92 4.83 -7.28
N LEU A 70 -10.96 3.49 -7.20
CA LEU A 70 -12.16 2.70 -7.47
C LEU A 70 -13.25 2.89 -6.42
N PHE A 71 -12.89 3.05 -5.14
CA PHE A 71 -13.85 3.19 -4.03
C PHE A 71 -14.29 4.63 -3.75
N GLU A 72 -13.59 5.64 -4.26
CA GLU A 72 -13.91 7.06 -4.04
C GLU A 72 -14.95 7.65 -5.02
N ASN A 73 -15.70 6.80 -5.73
CA ASN A 73 -16.66 7.20 -6.78
C ASN A 73 -16.06 8.11 -7.86
N GLN A 74 -14.73 8.19 -7.99
CA GLN A 74 -14.09 9.00 -9.02
C GLN A 74 -14.39 8.50 -10.44
N LEU A 75 -14.80 7.24 -10.56
CA LEU A 75 -15.11 6.57 -11.82
C LEU A 75 -16.61 6.54 -12.16
N ASP A 76 -17.51 6.93 -11.24
CA ASP A 76 -18.97 6.80 -11.43
C ASP A 76 -19.51 7.74 -12.53
N ASP A 77 -18.93 8.95 -12.67
CA ASP A 77 -19.37 9.97 -13.62
C ASP A 77 -18.61 9.94 -14.97
N LEU A 78 -17.70 8.98 -15.14
CA LEU A 78 -16.83 8.85 -16.31
C LEU A 78 -17.36 7.81 -17.28
N GLU A 79 -17.24 8.09 -18.57
CA GLU A 79 -17.51 7.08 -19.59
C GLU A 79 -16.43 5.97 -19.53
N PRO A 80 -16.73 4.74 -19.98
CA PRO A 80 -15.78 3.63 -19.93
C PRO A 80 -14.42 3.95 -20.57
N GLU A 81 -14.41 4.74 -21.65
CA GLU A 81 -13.20 5.19 -22.32
C GLU A 81 -12.37 6.14 -21.44
N GLU A 82 -13.03 7.03 -20.70
CA GLU A 82 -12.40 7.98 -19.80
C GLU A 82 -11.87 7.28 -18.54
N ALA A 83 -12.62 6.33 -17.99
CA ALA A 83 -12.18 5.50 -16.86
C ALA A 83 -10.92 4.69 -17.23
N VAL A 84 -10.89 4.08 -18.42
CA VAL A 84 -9.71 3.35 -18.90
C VAL A 84 -8.51 4.29 -19.11
N ALA A 85 -8.73 5.50 -19.63
CA ALA A 85 -7.64 6.48 -19.80
C ALA A 85 -6.98 6.85 -18.46
N ILE A 86 -7.79 7.06 -17.41
CA ILE A 86 -7.28 7.37 -16.06
C ILE A 86 -6.58 6.16 -15.45
N MET A 87 -7.19 4.97 -15.50
CA MET A 87 -6.58 3.75 -14.98
C MET A 87 -5.28 3.40 -15.71
N SER A 88 -5.17 3.73 -17.00
CA SER A 88 -3.93 3.56 -17.76
C SER A 88 -2.80 4.40 -17.19
N ALA A 89 -3.07 5.56 -16.59
CA ALA A 89 -2.05 6.41 -15.99
C ALA A 89 -1.35 5.70 -14.81
N PHE A 90 -2.09 5.02 -13.94
CA PHE A 90 -1.54 4.25 -12.82
C PHE A 90 -0.63 3.10 -13.27
N VAL A 91 -0.95 2.46 -14.39
CA VAL A 91 -0.12 1.40 -14.98
C VAL A 91 1.07 1.98 -15.78
N PHE A 92 0.91 3.18 -16.35
CA PHE A 92 1.88 3.81 -17.24
C PHE A 92 2.99 4.59 -16.50
N VAL A 93 2.77 5.01 -15.23
CA VAL A 93 3.78 5.71 -14.42
C VAL A 93 5.13 4.97 -14.43
N PHE A 94 5.12 3.64 -14.56
CA PHE A 94 6.33 2.83 -14.51
C PHE A 94 7.09 2.70 -15.83
N GLN A 95 6.48 2.96 -17.01
CA GLN A 95 7.07 2.49 -18.28
C GLN A 95 7.77 3.55 -19.14
N GLN A 96 7.32 4.81 -19.25
CA GLN A 96 8.01 5.78 -20.13
C GLN A 96 7.87 7.25 -19.68
N ARG A 97 9.00 7.90 -19.39
CA ARG A 97 9.10 9.37 -19.17
C ARG A 97 9.05 10.20 -20.48
N ASN A 98 8.75 9.59 -21.61
CA ASN A 98 8.94 10.18 -22.95
C ASN A 98 7.66 10.13 -23.80
N THR A 99 6.56 10.70 -23.31
CA THR A 99 5.35 10.85 -24.12
C THR A 99 4.88 12.30 -24.16
N SER A 100 4.49 12.73 -25.36
CA SER A 100 3.90 14.05 -25.64
C SER A 100 2.67 14.29 -24.76
N GLU A 101 2.41 15.56 -24.39
CA GLU A 101 1.23 15.90 -23.60
C GLU A 101 -0.05 15.43 -24.32
N PRO A 102 -0.88 14.58 -23.67
CA PRO A 102 -2.11 14.11 -24.28
C PRO A 102 -3.12 15.26 -24.39
N SER A 103 -3.86 15.29 -25.50
CA SER A 103 -5.03 16.17 -25.61
C SER A 103 -6.14 15.57 -24.72
N LEU A 104 -6.43 16.25 -23.60
CA LEU A 104 -7.40 15.79 -22.63
C LEU A 104 -8.79 16.37 -22.95
N THR A 105 -9.84 15.56 -22.79
CA THR A 105 -11.21 16.06 -22.75
C THR A 105 -11.41 16.90 -21.47
N PRO A 106 -12.37 17.84 -21.45
CA PRO A 106 -12.64 18.67 -20.26
C PRO A 106 -12.93 17.83 -19.00
N LYS A 107 -13.65 16.72 -19.16
CA LYS A 107 -13.94 15.75 -18.08
C LYS A 107 -12.68 15.05 -17.58
N LEU A 108 -11.81 14.60 -18.48
CA LEU A 108 -10.51 13.99 -18.13
C LEU A 108 -9.57 14.97 -17.43
N ALA A 109 -9.58 16.24 -17.83
CA ALA A 109 -8.80 17.28 -17.16
C ALA A 109 -9.29 17.53 -15.73
N GLU A 110 -10.61 17.52 -15.50
CA GLU A 110 -11.21 17.63 -14.17
C GLU A 110 -10.87 16.42 -13.29
N ALA A 111 -10.99 15.21 -13.84
CA ALA A 111 -10.68 13.98 -13.11
C ALA A 111 -9.20 13.87 -12.76
N LYS A 112 -8.29 14.26 -13.66
CA LYS A 112 -6.85 14.39 -13.36
C LYS A 112 -6.60 15.36 -12.20
N LYS A 113 -7.32 16.49 -12.17
CA LYS A 113 -7.18 17.47 -11.08
C LYS A 113 -7.66 16.90 -9.75
N LYS A 114 -8.79 16.18 -9.73
CA LYS A 114 -9.29 15.49 -8.53
C LYS A 114 -8.34 14.41 -8.00
N GLN A 115 -7.53 13.79 -8.86
CA GLN A 115 -6.48 12.86 -8.45
C GLN A 115 -5.21 13.53 -7.88
N SER A 116 -5.03 14.83 -8.10
CA SER A 116 -3.83 15.57 -7.69
C SER A 116 -3.94 16.23 -6.32
N ASP A 117 -5.17 16.39 -5.82
CA ASP A 117 -5.53 17.02 -4.55
C ASP A 117 -5.71 15.97 -3.45
#